data_AF-A0A6N2S2C5-F1
#
_entry.id   AF-A0A6N2S2C5-F1
#
_cell.length_a   1.000
_cell.length_b   1.000
_cell.length_c   1.000
_cell.angle_alpha   90.00
_cell.angle_beta   90.00
_cell.angle_gamma   90.00
#
_symmetry.space_group_name_H-M   'P 1'
#
loop_
_entity.id
_entity.type
_entity.pdbx_description
1 polymer ?
#
loop_
_entity_poly.entity_id
_entity_poly.type
_entity_poly.pdbx_seq_one_letter_code
_entity_poly.pdbx_strand_id
1 'polypeptide(L)'
;MTTKLFSEAISEVGDKYYEEAANYHCKKHGWIKWSAMAACLTVVLFTALSVLPNYFRQQGTTPPDNPNGVIVDNPIDTADDDTTPATSEIHVSMDNISFNEVGALKDAARVWRNPELYDHIQWDKNAVIEYYGKDLSPAYIPDGLTAANGNGTARVIVDKSGNIVEDTVRLNFYHDYYEDGSPKLTEGVTARKGFSITASKIGILSDCIYLLPENEVKTSDIDGTAVTFGYRSMPCGPYNPDTHEPSGYYDMYVAEFEYDGIEYQIVAEQMEAEEVIKVVSSIIYGEEVFVDK
;
A
#
# COMPACT_ATOMS: atom_id res chain seq x y z
N MET A 1 9.42 -9.62 -48.80
CA MET A 1 9.68 -8.31 -48.18
C MET A 1 11.17 -8.20 -47.92
N THR A 2 11.84 -7.25 -48.55
CA THR A 2 13.24 -6.94 -48.31
C THR A 2 13.34 -5.94 -47.15
N THR A 3 14.26 -6.19 -46.23
CA THR A 3 14.52 -5.41 -45.00
C THR A 3 14.70 -3.90 -45.19
N LYS A 4 15.01 -3.45 -46.42
CA LYS A 4 15.15 -2.02 -46.75
C LYS A 4 13.87 -1.19 -46.64
N LEU A 5 12.70 -1.79 -46.90
CA LEU A 5 11.43 -1.04 -46.88
C LEU A 5 10.96 -0.71 -45.45
N PHE A 6 11.41 -1.46 -44.45
CA PHE A 6 11.08 -1.17 -43.05
C PHE A 6 11.93 -0.05 -42.49
N SER A 7 13.23 0.01 -42.77
CA SER A 7 14.10 1.09 -42.26
C SER A 7 13.76 2.47 -42.85
N GLU A 8 13.38 2.54 -44.12
CA GLU A 8 12.96 3.81 -44.75
C GLU A 8 11.60 4.32 -44.21
N ALA A 9 10.72 3.43 -43.78
CA ALA A 9 9.42 3.81 -43.22
C ALA A 9 9.50 4.35 -41.79
N ILE A 10 10.60 4.09 -41.07
CA ILE A 10 10.73 4.47 -39.64
C ILE A 10 11.28 5.89 -39.47
N SER A 11 11.83 6.52 -40.52
CA SER A 11 12.62 7.77 -40.44
C SER A 11 13.75 7.68 -39.41
N GLU A 12 14.97 7.91 -39.86
CA GLU A 12 16.11 7.97 -38.96
C GLU A 12 15.85 9.10 -37.93
N VAL A 13 15.80 8.73 -36.65
CA VAL A 13 15.58 9.68 -35.57
C VAL A 13 16.76 10.66 -35.59
N GLY A 14 16.51 11.96 -35.72
CA GLY A 14 17.59 12.93 -35.85
C GLY A 14 18.49 12.98 -34.61
N ASP A 15 19.79 13.20 -34.82
CA ASP A 15 20.85 13.29 -33.79
C ASP A 15 20.48 14.15 -32.57
N LYS A 16 19.69 15.21 -32.79
CA LYS A 16 19.15 16.06 -31.73
C LYS A 16 18.38 15.27 -30.66
N TYR A 17 17.58 14.28 -31.05
CA TYR A 17 16.80 13.48 -30.10
C TYR A 17 17.66 12.46 -29.35
N TYR A 18 18.77 12.00 -29.96
CA TYR A 18 19.76 11.18 -29.27
C TYR A 18 20.52 11.99 -28.22
N GLU A 19 20.92 13.22 -28.55
CA GLU A 19 21.54 14.15 -27.60
C GLU A 19 20.57 14.59 -26.50
N GLU A 20 19.30 14.82 -26.83
CA GLU A 20 18.25 15.14 -25.85
C GLU A 20 18.00 13.97 -24.90
N ALA A 21 17.92 12.74 -25.40
CA ALA A 21 17.78 11.54 -24.56
C ALA A 21 19.01 11.26 -23.70
N ALA A 22 20.23 11.45 -24.25
CA ALA A 22 21.47 11.24 -23.51
C ALA A 22 21.67 12.29 -22.38
N ASN A 23 21.17 13.51 -22.57
CA ASN A 23 21.19 14.57 -21.58
C ASN A 23 19.88 14.67 -20.77
N TYR A 24 18.91 13.79 -21.02
CA TYR A 24 17.65 13.76 -20.28
C TYR A 24 17.91 13.22 -18.87
N HIS A 25 18.16 14.15 -17.96
CA HIS A 25 18.10 13.87 -16.53
C HIS A 25 16.64 13.91 -16.10
N CYS A 26 15.97 12.75 -16.11
CA CYS A 26 14.78 12.59 -15.30
C CYS A 26 15.20 12.85 -13.85
N LYS A 27 14.67 13.89 -13.21
CA LYS A 27 14.86 14.07 -11.78
C LYS A 27 14.26 12.84 -11.11
N LYS A 28 15.09 11.91 -10.64
CA LYS A 28 14.65 10.86 -9.72
C LYS A 28 14.01 11.57 -8.52
N HIS A 29 12.68 11.54 -8.45
CA HIS A 29 11.95 11.96 -7.26
C HIS A 29 11.98 10.78 -6.30
N GLY A 30 13.19 10.48 -5.81
CA GLY A 30 13.38 9.53 -4.74
C GLY A 30 12.90 10.18 -3.46
N TRP A 31 11.88 9.61 -2.86
CA TRP A 31 11.36 10.01 -1.56
C TRP A 31 12.44 9.76 -0.48
N ILE A 32 13.37 10.71 -0.29
CA ILE A 32 14.26 10.66 0.87
C ILE A 32 13.52 11.33 2.03
N LYS A 33 12.80 10.49 2.77
CA LYS A 33 11.82 10.83 3.80
C LYS A 33 12.52 10.97 5.16
N TRP A 34 13.23 12.07 5.38
CA TRP A 34 13.96 12.35 6.65
C TRP A 34 13.07 12.46 7.91
N SER A 35 11.74 12.37 7.78
CA SER A 35 10.78 12.58 8.86
C SER A 35 10.79 11.48 9.94
N ALA A 36 11.02 10.22 9.55
CA ALA A 36 10.96 9.10 10.50
C ALA A 36 12.13 9.12 11.52
N MET A 37 13.30 9.61 11.11
CA MET A 37 14.50 9.60 11.96
C MET A 37 14.42 10.61 13.13
N ALA A 38 13.62 11.67 13.01
CA ALA A 38 13.44 12.66 14.06
C ALA A 38 12.43 12.21 15.13
N ALA A 39 11.36 11.51 14.74
CA ALA A 39 10.31 11.07 15.66
C ALA A 39 10.76 9.94 16.59
N CYS A 40 11.61 9.01 16.13
CA CYS A 40 12.13 7.96 17.01
C CYS A 40 13.09 8.51 18.08
N LEU A 41 13.87 9.56 17.77
CA LEU A 41 14.79 10.17 18.72
C LEU A 41 14.04 10.89 19.86
N THR A 42 12.91 11.54 19.57
CA THR A 42 12.11 12.25 20.58
C THR A 42 11.38 11.28 21.52
N VAL A 43 10.83 10.18 21.01
CA VAL A 43 10.18 9.14 21.84
C VAL A 43 11.20 8.42 22.75
N VAL A 44 12.41 8.12 22.25
CA VAL A 44 13.46 7.49 23.07
C VAL A 44 13.97 8.43 24.17
N LEU A 45 14.10 9.74 23.89
CA LEU A 45 14.49 10.73 24.90
C LEU A 45 13.38 10.97 25.96
N PHE A 46 12.11 11.00 25.55
CA PHE A 46 10.98 11.17 26.49
C PHE A 46 10.77 9.95 27.37
N THR A 47 10.89 8.74 26.83
CA THR A 47 10.77 7.50 27.62
C THR A 47 11.95 7.33 28.59
N ALA A 48 13.18 7.63 28.18
CA ALA A 48 14.34 7.58 29.06
C ALA A 48 14.24 8.57 30.24
N LEU A 49 13.76 9.80 30.01
CA LEU A 49 13.63 10.81 31.06
C LEU A 49 12.44 10.55 32.01
N SER A 50 11.38 9.88 31.54
CA SER A 50 10.15 9.65 32.33
C SER A 50 10.24 8.41 33.24
N VAL A 51 11.04 7.41 32.88
CA VAL A 51 11.11 6.13 33.61
C VAL A 51 12.20 6.12 34.69
N LEU A 52 13.24 6.97 34.57
CA LEU A 52 14.34 7.06 35.53
C LEU A 52 13.92 7.38 36.99
N PRO A 53 12.96 8.28 37.27
CA PRO A 53 12.55 8.58 38.65
C PRO A 53 11.80 7.43 39.34
N ASN A 54 11.08 6.61 38.56
CA ASN A 54 10.26 5.51 39.09
C ASN A 54 11.10 4.27 39.43
N TYR A 55 12.19 4.02 38.71
CA TYR A 55 13.11 2.92 39.02
C TYR A 55 13.87 3.15 40.34
N PHE A 56 14.20 4.40 40.68
CA PHE A 56 14.88 4.73 41.94
C PHE A 56 13.96 4.75 43.17
N ARG A 57 12.63 4.72 43.01
CA ARG A 57 11.65 4.75 44.12
C ARG A 57 11.10 3.37 44.53
N GLN A 58 11.37 2.29 43.79
CA GLN A 58 10.76 0.98 44.04
C GLN A 58 11.61 0.00 44.87
N GLN A 59 12.83 0.35 45.29
CA GLN A 59 13.53 -0.45 46.31
C GLN A 59 13.17 0.02 47.71
N GLY A 60 12.07 -0.52 48.23
CA GLY A 60 11.69 -0.32 49.63
C GLY A 60 10.40 -1.01 50.04
N THR A 61 10.54 -2.15 50.71
CA THR A 61 9.66 -2.74 51.74
C THR A 61 8.42 -3.56 51.33
N THR A 62 8.47 -4.85 51.68
CA THR A 62 7.36 -5.80 51.89
C THR A 62 6.93 -5.82 53.40
N PRO A 63 5.82 -6.47 53.80
CA PRO A 63 4.64 -5.87 54.45
C PRO A 63 4.45 -6.26 55.95
N PRO A 64 3.28 -5.98 56.57
CA PRO A 64 2.62 -7.11 57.25
C PRO A 64 1.08 -7.19 57.12
N ASP A 65 0.62 -8.43 57.26
CA ASP A 65 -0.76 -8.91 57.33
C ASP A 65 -1.61 -8.29 58.45
N ASN A 66 -2.93 -8.21 58.24
CA ASN A 66 -3.90 -8.32 59.33
C ASN A 66 -5.21 -8.97 58.86
N PRO A 67 -5.67 -10.05 59.52
CA PRO A 67 -6.94 -10.71 59.25
C PRO A 67 -8.11 -10.09 60.06
N ASN A 68 -9.33 -10.28 59.56
CA ASN A 68 -10.66 -9.90 60.10
C ASN A 68 -11.20 -8.50 59.73
N GLY A 69 -12.29 -8.52 58.95
CA GLY A 69 -13.08 -7.33 58.63
C GLY A 69 -14.41 -7.58 57.93
N VAL A 70 -15.27 -8.44 58.51
CA VAL A 70 -16.74 -8.35 58.51
C VAL A 70 -17.54 -8.60 57.21
N ILE A 71 -18.43 -9.59 57.33
CA ILE A 71 -19.52 -10.03 56.45
C ILE A 71 -20.61 -8.94 56.37
N VAL A 72 -21.07 -8.59 55.16
CA VAL A 72 -22.44 -8.11 54.91
C VAL A 72 -22.99 -8.76 53.65
N ASP A 73 -24.25 -9.19 53.77
CA ASP A 73 -25.00 -10.12 52.93
C ASP A 73 -25.24 -9.69 51.47
N ASN A 74 -25.40 -10.74 50.65
CA ASN A 74 -25.91 -10.75 49.29
C ASN A 74 -27.36 -10.23 49.21
N PRO A 75 -27.84 -9.83 48.02
CA PRO A 75 -28.75 -10.76 47.36
C PRO A 75 -28.45 -10.96 45.87
N ILE A 76 -28.74 -12.19 45.47
CA ILE A 76 -28.69 -12.78 44.15
C ILE A 76 -29.54 -11.95 43.17
N ASP A 77 -28.92 -11.46 42.11
CA ASP A 77 -29.60 -11.26 40.83
C ASP A 77 -28.91 -12.13 39.79
N THR A 78 -29.59 -13.23 39.46
CA THR A 78 -29.37 -14.01 38.24
C THR A 78 -29.64 -13.13 37.03
N ALA A 79 -28.58 -12.70 36.36
CA ALA A 79 -28.65 -12.31 34.96
C ALA A 79 -27.69 -13.23 34.20
N ASP A 80 -28.23 -13.93 33.21
CA ASP A 80 -27.50 -14.63 32.16
C ASP A 80 -26.33 -13.77 31.68
N ASP A 81 -25.11 -14.19 32.02
CA ASP A 81 -23.90 -13.67 31.42
C ASP A 81 -23.54 -14.58 30.26
N ASP A 82 -24.28 -14.43 29.16
CA ASP A 82 -23.83 -14.86 27.83
C ASP A 82 -23.28 -13.63 27.09
N THR A 83 -22.40 -12.88 27.76
CA THR A 83 -21.67 -11.78 27.13
C THR A 83 -20.48 -12.37 26.39
N THR A 84 -20.71 -12.80 25.16
CA THR A 84 -19.65 -12.76 24.15
C THR A 84 -19.13 -11.31 24.15
N PRO A 85 -17.83 -11.05 24.38
CA PRO A 85 -17.34 -9.69 24.44
C PRO A 85 -17.65 -9.02 23.11
N ALA A 86 -18.37 -7.90 23.14
CA ALA A 86 -18.65 -7.11 21.96
C ALA A 86 -17.30 -6.66 21.38
N THR A 87 -16.90 -7.28 20.27
CA THR A 87 -15.80 -6.79 19.46
C THR A 87 -16.12 -5.35 19.10
N SER A 88 -15.29 -4.41 19.53
CA SER A 88 -15.51 -3.01 19.24
C SER A 88 -15.24 -2.77 17.75
N GLU A 89 -16.26 -2.32 17.01
CA GLU A 89 -16.11 -1.98 15.59
C GLU A 89 -15.12 -0.82 15.42
N ILE A 90 -14.26 -0.90 14.40
CA ILE A 90 -13.29 0.14 14.06
C ILE A 90 -13.92 1.05 13.00
N HIS A 91 -13.91 2.36 13.25
CA HIS A 91 -14.51 3.36 12.38
C HIS A 91 -13.48 4.39 11.90
N VAL A 92 -13.51 4.70 10.60
CA VAL A 92 -12.73 5.77 9.97
C VAL A 92 -13.69 6.79 9.37
N SER A 93 -13.53 8.07 9.71
CA SER A 93 -14.38 9.14 9.16
C SER A 93 -13.86 9.62 7.80
N MET A 94 -14.75 9.68 6.82
CA MET A 94 -14.46 10.18 5.47
C MET A 94 -14.01 11.65 5.48
N ASP A 95 -14.53 12.46 6.41
CA ASP A 95 -14.19 13.89 6.54
C ASP A 95 -12.71 14.15 6.89
N ASN A 96 -12.03 13.13 7.43
CA ASN A 96 -10.60 13.21 7.75
C ASN A 96 -9.71 12.78 6.57
N ILE A 97 -10.30 12.34 5.46
CA ILE A 97 -9.58 11.85 4.29
C ILE A 97 -9.36 12.96 3.27
N SER A 98 -8.11 13.19 2.89
CA SER A 98 -7.72 14.15 1.86
C SER A 98 -7.28 13.42 0.60
N PHE A 99 -7.89 13.74 -0.54
CA PHE A 99 -7.46 13.24 -1.85
C PHE A 99 -6.65 14.30 -2.60
N ASN A 100 -5.52 13.89 -3.15
CA ASN A 100 -4.67 14.69 -4.01
C ASN A 100 -4.95 14.34 -5.48
N GLU A 101 -4.90 15.33 -6.37
CA GLU A 101 -5.07 15.06 -7.80
C GLU A 101 -3.82 14.36 -8.36
N VAL A 102 -4.03 13.21 -9.03
CA VAL A 102 -2.95 12.42 -9.64
C VAL A 102 -2.81 12.76 -11.12
N GLY A 103 -1.61 13.16 -11.53
CA GLY A 103 -1.27 13.45 -12.93
C GLY A 103 -0.88 12.20 -13.72
N ALA A 104 -0.13 11.28 -13.12
CA ALA A 104 0.28 10.03 -13.76
C ALA A 104 0.74 8.98 -12.74
N LEU A 105 0.55 7.71 -13.09
CA LEU A 105 1.29 6.59 -12.52
C LEU A 105 2.40 6.21 -13.51
N LYS A 106 3.64 6.16 -13.05
CA LYS A 106 4.80 5.80 -13.87
C LYS A 106 5.45 4.57 -13.26
N ASP A 107 5.26 3.44 -13.93
CA ASP A 107 6.03 2.24 -13.65
C ASP A 107 7.42 2.39 -14.28
N ALA A 108 8.48 2.31 -13.47
CA ALA A 108 9.82 2.29 -14.02
C ALA A 108 10.02 0.96 -14.75
N ALA A 109 10.57 1.00 -15.96
CA ALA A 109 11.00 -0.22 -16.61
C ALA A 109 11.94 -0.98 -15.67
N ARG A 110 11.63 -2.25 -15.38
CA ARG A 110 12.48 -3.07 -14.52
C ARG A 110 13.91 -3.00 -15.04
N VAL A 111 14.83 -2.68 -14.13
CA VAL A 111 16.24 -2.60 -14.46
C VAL A 111 16.66 -3.94 -15.03
N TRP A 112 17.23 -3.95 -16.24
CA TRP A 112 17.83 -5.17 -16.77
C TRP A 112 18.99 -5.57 -15.85
N ARG A 113 18.84 -6.69 -15.15
CA ARG A 113 19.84 -7.26 -14.25
C ARG A 113 20.62 -8.30 -15.03
N ASN A 114 21.94 -8.15 -15.10
CA ASN A 114 22.81 -9.15 -15.73
C ASN A 114 22.64 -10.51 -15.02
N PRO A 115 22.21 -11.59 -15.71
CA PRO A 115 22.04 -12.91 -15.12
C PRO A 115 23.32 -13.52 -14.52
N GLU A 116 24.50 -13.05 -14.92
CA GLU A 116 25.77 -13.47 -14.31
C GLU A 116 25.98 -12.86 -12.91
N LEU A 117 25.31 -11.75 -12.62
CA LEU A 117 25.46 -10.97 -11.37
C LEU A 117 24.27 -11.12 -10.42
N TYR A 118 23.14 -11.64 -10.91
CA TYR A 118 21.89 -11.73 -10.15
C TYR A 118 21.16 -13.04 -10.41
N ASP A 119 20.44 -13.52 -9.42
CA ASP A 119 19.53 -14.66 -9.52
C ASP A 119 18.09 -14.23 -9.30
N HIS A 120 17.16 -14.97 -9.93
CA HIS A 120 15.73 -14.82 -9.69
C HIS A 120 15.25 -15.99 -8.85
N ILE A 121 14.65 -15.68 -7.70
CA ILE A 121 14.09 -16.66 -6.79
C ILE A 121 12.56 -16.50 -6.82
N GLN A 122 11.86 -17.63 -6.90
CA GLN A 122 10.42 -17.66 -6.71
C GLN A 122 10.13 -17.93 -5.23
N TRP A 123 9.47 -16.99 -4.57
CA TRP A 123 8.89 -17.20 -3.24
C TRP A 123 7.47 -17.73 -3.36
N ASP A 124 7.17 -18.70 -2.50
CA ASP A 124 5.81 -19.11 -2.19
C ASP A 124 5.24 -18.28 -1.02
N LYS A 125 4.01 -18.59 -0.63
CA LYS A 125 3.31 -17.87 0.44
C LYS A 125 4.04 -17.92 1.78
N ASN A 126 4.67 -19.04 2.12
CA ASN A 126 5.37 -19.16 3.40
C ASN A 126 6.65 -18.31 3.40
N ALA A 127 7.40 -18.32 2.30
CA ALA A 127 8.60 -17.49 2.16
C ALA A 127 8.26 -15.99 2.19
N VAL A 128 7.13 -15.57 1.57
CA VAL A 128 6.65 -14.18 1.68
C VAL A 128 6.32 -13.83 3.12
N ILE A 129 5.56 -14.67 3.84
CA ILE A 129 5.21 -14.42 5.25
C ILE A 129 6.46 -14.39 6.14
N GLU A 130 7.41 -15.29 5.94
CA GLU A 130 8.66 -15.33 6.68
C GLU A 130 9.47 -14.04 6.48
N TYR A 131 9.60 -13.58 5.23
CA TYR A 131 10.35 -12.37 4.92
C TYR A 131 9.65 -11.10 5.42
N TYR A 132 8.35 -10.96 5.18
CA TYR A 132 7.59 -9.76 5.56
C TYR A 132 7.23 -9.74 7.06
N GLY A 133 7.14 -10.91 7.69
CA GLY A 133 6.69 -11.09 9.08
C GLY A 133 5.17 -11.17 9.23
N LYS A 134 4.41 -11.05 8.12
CA LYS A 134 2.95 -11.13 8.09
C LYS A 134 2.41 -11.54 6.72
N ASP A 135 1.15 -11.99 6.68
CA ASP A 135 0.40 -12.07 5.42
C ASP A 135 0.13 -10.64 4.94
N LEU A 136 0.37 -10.38 3.66
CA LEU A 136 0.19 -9.07 3.05
C LEU A 136 -1.24 -8.85 2.51
N SER A 137 -2.10 -9.88 2.59
CA SER A 137 -3.49 -9.77 2.20
C SER A 137 -4.24 -8.83 3.15
N PRO A 138 -5.06 -7.89 2.64
CA PRO A 138 -5.87 -7.03 3.48
C PRO A 138 -6.92 -7.86 4.23
N ALA A 139 -7.29 -7.43 5.43
CA ALA A 139 -8.36 -8.10 6.19
C ALA A 139 -9.75 -7.87 5.56
N TYR A 140 -9.90 -6.78 4.78
CA TYR A 140 -11.11 -6.47 4.03
C TYR A 140 -10.92 -6.63 2.52
N ILE A 141 -11.85 -7.34 1.87
CA ILE A 141 -11.95 -7.42 0.41
C ILE A 141 -13.38 -7.03 0.02
N PRO A 142 -13.59 -5.96 -0.77
CA PRO A 142 -14.89 -5.56 -1.27
C PRO A 142 -15.65 -6.68 -1.96
N ASP A 143 -16.97 -6.68 -1.76
CA ASP A 143 -17.88 -7.66 -2.36
C ASP A 143 -17.77 -7.68 -3.89
N GLY A 144 -17.76 -8.91 -4.44
CA GLY A 144 -17.68 -9.13 -5.89
C GLY A 144 -16.27 -9.01 -6.47
N LEU A 145 -15.23 -8.79 -5.65
CA LEU A 145 -13.84 -8.92 -6.06
C LEU A 145 -13.29 -10.29 -5.64
N THR A 146 -12.39 -10.82 -6.46
CA THR A 146 -11.76 -12.12 -6.23
C THR A 146 -10.25 -12.00 -6.25
N ALA A 147 -9.58 -12.70 -5.33
CA ALA A 147 -8.12 -12.76 -5.29
C ALA A 147 -7.57 -13.50 -6.52
N ALA A 148 -6.51 -12.97 -7.13
CA ALA A 148 -5.82 -13.69 -8.18
C ALA A 148 -5.14 -14.95 -7.63
N ASN A 149 -5.09 -16.02 -8.43
CA ASN A 149 -4.47 -17.30 -8.03
C ASN A 149 -3.00 -17.19 -7.61
N GLY A 150 -2.28 -16.19 -8.14
CA GLY A 150 -0.86 -15.95 -7.82
C GLY A 150 -0.61 -15.12 -6.56
N ASN A 151 -1.66 -14.62 -5.89
CA ASN A 151 -1.51 -13.80 -4.69
C ASN A 151 -0.75 -14.58 -3.60
N GLY A 152 0.15 -13.88 -2.90
CA GLY A 152 1.03 -14.46 -1.90
C GLY A 152 2.31 -15.08 -2.47
N THR A 153 2.55 -14.99 -3.77
CA THR A 153 3.85 -15.38 -4.37
C THR A 153 4.60 -14.15 -4.87
N ALA A 154 5.92 -14.26 -4.98
CA ALA A 154 6.75 -13.18 -5.51
C ALA A 154 7.96 -13.70 -6.27
N ARG A 155 8.36 -12.96 -7.30
CA ARG A 155 9.66 -13.15 -7.94
C ARG A 155 10.63 -12.13 -7.36
N VAL A 156 11.60 -12.62 -6.61
CA VAL A 156 12.61 -11.83 -5.91
C VAL A 156 13.91 -11.88 -6.68
N ILE A 157 14.67 -10.78 -6.64
CA ILE A 157 16.01 -10.71 -7.23
C ILE A 157 17.02 -10.65 -6.10
N VAL A 158 18.03 -11.51 -6.17
CA VAL A 158 19.18 -11.50 -5.26
C VAL A 158 20.47 -11.30 -6.02
N ASP A 159 21.44 -10.64 -5.39
CA ASP A 159 22.81 -10.63 -5.89
C ASP A 159 23.53 -11.96 -5.60
N LYS A 160 24.71 -12.18 -6.21
CA LYS A 160 25.50 -13.40 -5.96
C LYS A 160 26.07 -13.51 -4.54
N SER A 161 25.97 -12.47 -3.72
CA SER A 161 26.31 -12.52 -2.29
C SER A 161 25.12 -12.95 -1.44
N GLY A 162 23.92 -13.09 -2.02
CA GLY A 162 22.69 -13.49 -1.35
C GLY A 162 21.87 -12.31 -0.81
N ASN A 163 22.24 -11.06 -1.11
CA ASN A 163 21.45 -9.90 -0.68
C ASN A 163 20.24 -9.74 -1.61
N ILE A 164 19.08 -9.46 -1.03
CA ILE A 164 17.87 -9.14 -1.78
C ILE A 164 17.98 -7.72 -2.32
N VAL A 165 17.79 -7.56 -3.63
CA VAL A 165 17.88 -6.28 -4.34
C VAL A 165 16.57 -5.85 -5.01
N GLU A 166 15.57 -6.75 -5.02
CA GLU A 166 14.18 -6.48 -5.40
C GLU A 166 13.29 -7.52 -4.70
N ASP A 167 12.36 -7.09 -3.84
CA ASP A 167 11.53 -7.93 -2.97
C ASP A 167 10.02 -7.74 -3.21
N THR A 168 9.66 -7.03 -4.28
CA THR A 168 8.31 -6.53 -4.50
C THR A 168 7.29 -7.67 -4.60
N VAL A 169 6.25 -7.62 -3.76
CA VAL A 169 5.09 -8.50 -3.82
C VAL A 169 3.93 -7.74 -4.45
N ARG A 170 3.20 -8.37 -5.38
CA ARG A 170 1.98 -7.80 -5.96
C ARG A 170 0.79 -8.71 -5.66
N LEU A 171 -0.25 -8.15 -5.08
CA LEU A 171 -1.53 -8.81 -4.87
C LEU A 171 -2.59 -8.14 -5.75
N ASN A 172 -3.47 -8.95 -6.34
CA ASN A 172 -4.51 -8.48 -7.26
C ASN A 172 -5.88 -8.97 -6.78
N PHE A 173 -6.86 -8.08 -6.78
CA PHE A 173 -8.24 -8.34 -6.38
C PHE A 173 -9.18 -7.66 -7.38
N TYR A 174 -9.69 -8.41 -8.35
CA TYR A 174 -10.51 -7.90 -9.45
C TYR A 174 -11.79 -8.73 -9.60
N HIS A 175 -12.77 -8.16 -10.29
CA HIS A 175 -14.08 -8.81 -10.46
C HIS A 175 -14.00 -10.14 -11.21
N ASP A 176 -13.03 -10.31 -12.11
CA ASP A 176 -12.81 -11.53 -12.88
C ASP A 176 -11.41 -11.56 -13.52
N TYR A 177 -10.95 -12.74 -13.94
CA TYR A 177 -9.66 -12.98 -14.58
C TYR A 177 -9.79 -13.84 -15.84
N TYR A 178 -8.91 -13.59 -16.82
CA TYR A 178 -8.69 -14.50 -17.94
C TYR A 178 -7.92 -15.75 -17.48
N GLU A 179 -7.84 -16.77 -18.34
CA GLU A 179 -7.12 -18.02 -18.05
C GLU A 179 -5.63 -17.81 -17.75
N ASP A 180 -5.02 -16.75 -18.29
CA ASP A 180 -3.63 -16.38 -18.03
C ASP A 180 -3.43 -15.64 -16.69
N GLY A 181 -4.50 -15.43 -15.93
CA GLY A 181 -4.49 -14.72 -14.65
C GLY A 181 -4.48 -13.20 -14.76
N SER A 182 -4.57 -12.63 -15.97
CA SER A 182 -4.73 -11.19 -16.14
C SER A 182 -6.16 -10.74 -15.82
N PRO A 183 -6.36 -9.56 -15.19
CA PRO A 183 -7.69 -9.10 -14.82
C PRO A 183 -8.52 -8.74 -16.06
N LYS A 184 -9.78 -9.15 -16.07
CA LYS A 184 -10.71 -8.81 -17.16
C LYS A 184 -11.08 -7.33 -17.12
N LEU A 185 -11.43 -6.81 -18.29
CA LEU A 185 -12.06 -5.51 -18.43
C LEU A 185 -13.56 -5.64 -18.19
N THR A 186 -14.17 -4.60 -17.63
CA THR A 186 -15.62 -4.55 -17.44
C THR A 186 -16.32 -4.39 -18.79
N GLU A 187 -17.43 -5.09 -19.02
CA GLU A 187 -18.18 -4.93 -20.27
C GLU A 187 -18.69 -3.49 -20.39
N GLY A 188 -18.44 -2.84 -21.54
CA GLY A 188 -18.82 -1.45 -21.78
C GLY A 188 -17.91 -0.40 -21.13
N VAL A 189 -17.00 -0.79 -20.24
CA VAL A 189 -15.97 0.08 -19.67
C VAL A 189 -14.62 -0.57 -19.93
N THR A 190 -13.84 -0.03 -20.87
CA THR A 190 -12.53 -0.58 -21.29
C THR A 190 -11.42 -0.43 -20.23
N ALA A 191 -11.75 -0.67 -18.96
CA ALA A 191 -10.90 -0.62 -17.79
C ALA A 191 -11.19 -1.80 -16.84
N ARG A 192 -10.31 -2.02 -15.87
CA ARG A 192 -10.43 -3.08 -14.86
C ARG A 192 -11.30 -2.59 -13.71
N LYS A 193 -12.00 -3.51 -13.04
CA LYS A 193 -12.76 -3.23 -11.81
C LYS A 193 -12.19 -4.02 -10.64
N GLY A 194 -11.66 -3.30 -9.66
CA GLY A 194 -10.97 -3.84 -8.49
C GLY A 194 -9.68 -3.08 -8.17
N PHE A 195 -8.78 -3.70 -7.41
CA PHE A 195 -7.53 -3.08 -6.97
C PHE A 195 -6.33 -4.03 -6.99
N SER A 196 -5.15 -3.42 -6.93
CA SER A 196 -3.88 -4.12 -6.71
C SER A 196 -3.10 -3.49 -5.57
N ILE A 197 -2.40 -4.31 -4.80
CA ILE A 197 -1.47 -3.91 -3.74
C ILE A 197 -0.06 -4.25 -4.22
N THR A 198 0.86 -3.29 -4.09
CA THR A 198 2.29 -3.50 -4.25
C THR A 198 2.95 -3.23 -2.91
N ALA A 199 3.79 -4.17 -2.44
CA ALA A 199 4.47 -4.08 -1.15
C ALA A 199 5.98 -4.33 -1.30
N SER A 200 6.80 -3.63 -0.51
CA SER A 200 8.26 -3.77 -0.49
C SER A 200 8.87 -3.29 0.85
N LYS A 201 9.92 -3.97 1.35
CA LYS A 201 10.75 -3.48 2.47
C LYS A 201 11.94 -2.63 2.00
N ILE A 202 12.33 -2.73 0.73
CA ILE A 202 13.52 -2.05 0.21
C ILE A 202 13.21 -0.96 -0.84
N GLY A 203 11.93 -0.75 -1.15
CA GLY A 203 11.41 0.33 -1.99
C GLY A 203 10.61 -0.17 -3.19
N ILE A 204 9.50 0.50 -3.50
CA ILE A 204 8.69 0.26 -4.69
C ILE A 204 9.29 0.99 -5.91
N LEU A 205 9.30 0.32 -7.07
CA LEU A 205 9.84 0.85 -8.34
C LEU A 205 8.80 1.62 -9.20
N SER A 206 7.73 2.10 -8.59
CA SER A 206 6.60 2.77 -9.24
C SER A 206 6.38 4.13 -8.58
N ASP A 207 6.28 5.18 -9.39
CA ASP A 207 6.08 6.55 -8.91
C ASP A 207 4.63 7.00 -9.18
N CYS A 208 3.95 7.49 -8.15
CA CYS A 208 2.72 8.28 -8.29
C CYS A 208 3.07 9.77 -8.39
N ILE A 209 2.67 10.41 -9.49
CA ILE A 209 2.90 11.84 -9.73
C ILE A 209 1.65 12.60 -9.34
N TYR A 210 1.69 13.27 -8.20
CA TYR A 210 0.68 14.24 -7.78
C TYR A 210 0.88 15.56 -8.54
N LEU A 211 -0.23 16.26 -8.86
CA LEU A 211 -0.16 17.54 -9.56
C LEU A 211 0.23 18.71 -8.65
N LEU A 212 0.07 18.54 -7.34
CA LEU A 212 0.51 19.51 -6.36
C LEU A 212 2.05 19.47 -6.21
N PRO A 213 2.69 20.59 -5.87
CA PRO A 213 4.07 20.58 -5.38
C PRO A 213 4.23 19.59 -4.22
N GLU A 214 5.38 18.90 -4.12
CA GLU A 214 5.60 17.85 -3.11
C GLU A 214 5.32 18.32 -1.67
N ASN A 215 5.63 19.58 -1.35
CA ASN A 215 5.41 20.18 -0.03
C ASN A 215 3.95 20.53 0.26
N GLU A 216 3.05 20.35 -0.70
CA GLU A 216 1.62 20.65 -0.60
C GLU A 216 0.75 19.40 -0.72
N VAL A 217 1.35 18.25 -1.06
CA VAL A 217 0.67 16.95 -1.04
C VAL A 217 0.18 16.66 0.38
N LYS A 218 -1.12 16.41 0.51
CA LYS A 218 -1.77 16.16 1.79
C LYS A 218 -1.70 14.69 2.16
N THR A 219 -1.51 14.44 3.45
CA THR A 219 -1.61 13.12 4.05
C THR A 219 -2.77 13.06 5.03
N SER A 220 -3.44 11.92 5.08
CA SER A 220 -4.41 11.58 6.12
C SER A 220 -3.76 10.68 7.16
N ASP A 221 -4.21 10.78 8.41
CA ASP A 221 -3.77 9.90 9.49
C ASP A 221 -4.79 8.78 9.69
N ILE A 222 -4.33 7.54 9.63
CA ILE A 222 -5.12 6.35 9.95
C ILE A 222 -4.32 5.56 10.97
N ASP A 223 -4.78 5.54 12.22
CA ASP A 223 -4.09 4.89 13.35
C ASP A 223 -2.62 5.32 13.53
N GLY A 224 -2.32 6.62 13.38
CA GLY A 224 -0.95 7.13 13.43
C GLY A 224 -0.11 6.83 12.19
N THR A 225 -0.69 6.16 11.18
CA THR A 225 -0.06 5.93 9.88
C THR A 225 -0.42 7.04 8.92
N ALA A 226 0.59 7.76 8.41
CA ALA A 226 0.39 8.77 7.38
C ALA A 226 0.15 8.11 6.02
N VAL A 227 -1.04 8.30 5.46
CA VAL A 227 -1.47 7.79 4.16
C VAL A 227 -1.67 8.93 3.17
N THR A 228 -1.04 8.83 2.00
CA THR A 228 -1.27 9.75 0.89
C THR A 228 -2.30 9.14 -0.05
N PHE A 229 -3.48 9.75 -0.15
CA PHE A 229 -4.49 9.34 -1.12
C PHE A 229 -4.42 10.19 -2.38
N GLY A 230 -4.53 9.53 -3.52
CA GLY A 230 -4.62 10.12 -4.84
C GLY A 230 -5.97 9.81 -5.49
N TYR A 231 -6.49 10.76 -6.25
CA TYR A 231 -7.67 10.60 -7.10
C TYR A 231 -7.37 11.07 -8.52
N ARG A 232 -7.93 10.34 -9.49
CA ARG A 232 -7.97 10.78 -10.88
C ARG A 232 -9.19 10.22 -11.59
N SER A 233 -9.88 11.09 -12.32
CA SER A 233 -10.87 10.66 -13.31
C SER A 233 -10.16 10.17 -14.57
N MET A 234 -10.30 8.88 -14.87
CA MET A 234 -9.62 8.20 -15.97
C MET A 234 -10.54 8.10 -17.18
N PRO A 235 -10.13 8.62 -18.36
CA PRO A 235 -10.90 8.44 -19.58
C PRO A 235 -10.91 6.96 -19.99
N CYS A 236 -12.04 6.47 -20.48
CA CYS A 236 -12.15 5.12 -21.04
C CYS A 236 -12.74 5.15 -22.45
N GLY A 237 -12.34 4.15 -23.23
CA GLY A 237 -12.79 3.96 -24.60
C GLY A 237 -14.07 3.12 -24.69
N PRO A 238 -14.64 3.01 -25.91
CA PRO A 238 -14.01 3.39 -27.18
C PRO A 238 -13.83 4.90 -27.35
N TYR A 239 -12.68 5.31 -27.88
CA TYR A 239 -12.38 6.72 -28.18
C TYR A 239 -12.92 7.08 -29.56
N ASN A 240 -13.43 8.31 -29.72
CA ASN A 240 -13.80 8.82 -31.02
C ASN A 240 -12.55 8.86 -31.94
N PRO A 241 -12.56 8.24 -33.13
CA PRO A 241 -11.38 8.19 -33.99
C PRO A 241 -10.95 9.55 -34.54
N ASP A 242 -11.87 10.51 -34.67
CA ASP A 242 -11.61 11.83 -35.24
C ASP A 242 -11.29 12.88 -34.16
N THR A 243 -12.01 12.86 -33.03
CA THR A 243 -11.83 13.86 -31.95
C THR A 243 -10.94 13.38 -30.82
N HIS A 244 -10.67 12.07 -30.75
CA HIS A 244 -9.99 11.41 -29.63
C HIS A 244 -10.68 11.58 -28.27
N GLU A 245 -11.94 12.02 -28.25
CA GLU A 245 -12.72 12.12 -27.02
C GLU A 245 -13.06 10.72 -26.47
N PRO A 246 -13.02 10.53 -25.15
CA PRO A 246 -13.40 9.26 -24.53
C PRO A 246 -14.92 9.04 -24.54
N SER A 247 -15.35 7.79 -24.50
CA SER A 247 -16.77 7.43 -24.36
C SER A 247 -17.29 7.61 -22.93
N GLY A 248 -16.40 7.70 -21.96
CA GLY A 248 -16.74 7.85 -20.56
C GLY A 248 -15.52 8.03 -19.68
N TYR A 249 -15.76 8.08 -18.38
CA TYR A 249 -14.74 8.17 -17.37
C TYR A 249 -15.03 7.17 -16.26
N TYR A 250 -13.98 6.70 -15.60
CA TYR A 250 -14.08 5.94 -14.37
C TYR A 250 -13.15 6.53 -13.31
N ASP A 251 -13.45 6.28 -12.05
CA ASP A 251 -12.62 6.73 -10.95
C ASP A 251 -11.45 5.78 -10.71
N MET A 252 -10.26 6.36 -10.59
CA MET A 252 -9.04 5.70 -10.14
C MET A 252 -8.56 6.35 -8.85
N TYR A 253 -8.25 5.52 -7.87
CA TYR A 253 -7.68 5.93 -6.60
C TYR A 253 -6.32 5.29 -6.39
N VAL A 254 -5.44 6.03 -5.73
CA VAL A 254 -4.11 5.56 -5.31
C VAL A 254 -3.98 5.78 -3.81
N ALA A 255 -3.34 4.86 -3.09
CA ALA A 255 -2.95 5.08 -1.71
C ALA A 255 -1.49 4.66 -1.51
N GLU A 256 -0.69 5.53 -0.93
CA GLU A 256 0.72 5.30 -0.64
C GLU A 256 1.02 5.54 0.84
N PHE A 257 1.61 4.54 1.50
CA PHE A 257 1.93 4.60 2.93
C PHE A 257 3.03 3.61 3.29
N GLU A 258 3.64 3.82 4.45
CA GLU A 258 4.59 2.87 5.05
C GLU A 258 3.98 2.39 6.36
N TYR A 259 3.96 1.08 6.56
CA TYR A 259 3.44 0.46 7.77
C TYR A 259 4.28 -0.75 8.14
N ASP A 260 4.74 -0.84 9.40
CA ASP A 260 5.68 -1.87 9.88
C ASP A 260 6.99 -2.00 9.05
N GLY A 261 7.50 -0.88 8.54
CA GLY A 261 8.70 -0.88 7.69
C GLY A 261 8.48 -1.52 6.32
N ILE A 262 7.23 -1.60 5.86
CA ILE A 262 6.82 -2.06 4.55
C ILE A 262 6.17 -0.88 3.84
N GLU A 263 6.69 -0.52 2.68
CA GLU A 263 6.07 0.43 1.78
C GLU A 263 4.93 -0.26 1.02
N TYR A 264 3.78 0.41 0.95
CA TYR A 264 2.58 -0.02 0.25
C TYR A 264 2.16 1.01 -0.80
N GLN A 265 1.81 0.53 -1.98
CA GLN A 265 1.09 1.28 -3.00
C GLN A 265 -0.15 0.48 -3.42
N ILE A 266 -1.33 1.07 -3.25
CA ILE A 266 -2.60 0.51 -3.70
C ILE A 266 -3.07 1.31 -4.90
N VAL A 267 -3.48 0.63 -5.96
CA VAL A 267 -4.12 1.24 -7.13
C VAL A 267 -5.47 0.57 -7.32
N ALA A 268 -6.54 1.35 -7.22
CA ALA A 268 -7.93 0.91 -7.34
C ALA A 268 -8.60 1.57 -8.55
N GLU A 269 -9.36 0.79 -9.31
CA GLU A 269 -10.04 1.23 -10.53
C GLU A 269 -11.51 0.81 -10.48
N GLN A 270 -12.42 1.72 -10.84
CA GLN A 270 -13.87 1.48 -10.80
C GLN A 270 -14.36 1.05 -9.42
N MET A 271 -13.82 1.66 -8.37
CA MET A 271 -14.19 1.43 -6.98
C MET A 271 -14.64 2.75 -6.34
N GLU A 272 -15.57 2.66 -5.40
CA GLU A 272 -15.96 3.81 -4.58
C GLU A 272 -14.83 4.18 -3.61
N ALA A 273 -14.65 5.47 -3.33
CA ALA A 273 -13.59 5.95 -2.43
C ALA A 273 -13.65 5.31 -1.03
N GLU A 274 -14.87 5.10 -0.53
CA GLU A 274 -15.14 4.44 0.76
C GLU A 274 -14.51 3.04 0.82
N GLU A 275 -14.66 2.26 -0.24
CA GLU A 275 -14.13 0.90 -0.34
C GLU A 275 -12.60 0.88 -0.37
N VAL A 276 -11.99 1.88 -1.03
CA VAL A 276 -10.53 2.05 -1.06
C VAL A 276 -9.99 2.35 0.35
N ILE A 277 -10.68 3.21 1.11
CA ILE A 277 -10.30 3.54 2.49
C ILE A 277 -10.45 2.31 3.40
N LYS A 278 -11.50 1.51 3.25
CA LYS A 278 -11.65 0.25 4.01
C LYS A 278 -10.50 -0.71 3.73
N VAL A 279 -10.12 -0.89 2.46
CA VAL A 279 -8.98 -1.75 2.08
C VAL A 279 -7.69 -1.27 2.75
N VAL A 280 -7.35 0.02 2.63
CA VAL A 280 -6.16 0.61 3.27
C VAL A 280 -6.21 0.43 4.78
N SER A 281 -7.33 0.81 5.41
CA SER A 281 -7.48 0.75 6.86
C SER A 281 -7.36 -0.68 7.38
N SER A 282 -7.91 -1.66 6.64
CA SER A 282 -7.82 -3.08 7.03
C SER A 282 -6.40 -3.65 6.99
N ILE A 283 -5.48 -3.04 6.22
CA ILE A 283 -4.05 -3.40 6.24
C ILE A 283 -3.37 -2.84 7.48
N ILE A 284 -3.76 -1.63 7.89
CA ILE A 284 -3.19 -0.93 9.05
C ILE A 284 -3.70 -1.56 10.35
N TYR A 285 -5.02 -1.68 10.52
CA TYR A 285 -5.62 -2.27 11.71
C TYR A 285 -5.48 -3.80 11.76
N GLY A 286 -5.35 -4.48 10.62
CA GLY A 286 -5.31 -5.93 10.54
C GLY A 286 -6.68 -6.61 10.70
N GLU A 287 -7.76 -5.84 10.74
CA GLU A 287 -9.14 -6.30 10.89
C GLU A 287 -10.06 -5.53 9.93
N GLU A 288 -11.32 -5.94 9.80
CA GLU A 288 -12.32 -5.21 9.00
C GLU A 288 -12.67 -3.86 9.65
N VAL A 289 -12.93 -2.84 8.82
CA VAL A 289 -13.13 -1.46 9.25
C VAL A 289 -14.36 -0.87 8.55
N PHE A 290 -15.14 -0.08 9.28
CA PHE A 290 -16.27 0.68 8.77
C PHE A 290 -15.87 2.13 8.48
N VAL A 291 -16.48 2.72 7.45
CA VAL A 291 -16.22 4.12 7.09
C VAL A 291 -17.49 4.93 7.30
N ASP A 292 -17.38 5.97 8.13
CA ASP A 292 -18.48 6.88 8.45
C ASP A 292 -18.47 8.08 7.50
N LYS A 293 -19.67 8.53 7.12
CA LYS A 293 -19.90 9.69 6.23
C LYS A 293 -20.20 10.96 6.99
#